data_AF-K1U912-F1
#
_entry.id   AF-K1U912-F1
#
_cell.length_a   1.000
_cell.length_b   1.000
_cell.length_c   1.000
_cell.angle_alpha   90.00
_cell.angle_beta   90.00
_cell.angle_gamma   90.00
#
_symmetry.space_group_name_H-M   'P 1'
#
loop_
_entity.id
_entity.type
_entity.pdbx_description
1 polymer ?
#
loop_
_entity_poly.entity_id
_entity_poly.type
_entity_poly.pdbx_seq_one_letter_code
_entity_poly.pdbx_strand_id
1 'polypeptide(L)'
;MVNSGVADIIAHGIIDMSDDYSPHVLLAVLFIITNLFTELITNNAAAALAFPLALSLSNQLGVSPMPFFVVICIAASASFSTP
;
A
#
# COMPACT_ATOMS: atom_id res chain seq x y z
N MET A 1 -8.85 13.97 4.24
CA MET A 1 -8.52 13.87 5.67
C MET A 1 -7.69 12.61 5.91
N VAL A 2 -6.37 12.72 5.74
CA VAL A 2 -5.38 11.68 6.05
C VAL A 2 -4.93 11.86 7.51
N ASN A 3 -5.86 11.71 8.46
CA ASN A 3 -5.64 12.07 9.88
C ASN A 3 -5.37 10.85 10.79
N SER A 4 -5.20 9.65 10.23
CA SER A 4 -4.59 8.57 11.00
C SER A 4 -3.11 8.53 10.63
N GLY A 5 -2.25 9.06 11.52
CA GLY A 5 -0.79 8.97 11.39
C GLY A 5 -0.26 7.53 11.21
N VAL A 6 -1.13 6.53 11.35
CA VAL A 6 -0.88 5.12 10.99
C VAL A 6 -0.39 4.96 9.55
N ALA A 7 -1.00 5.65 8.58
CA ALA A 7 -0.57 5.55 7.18
C ALA A 7 0.85 6.09 6.99
N ASP A 8 1.18 7.22 7.63
CA ASP A 8 2.53 7.77 7.63
C ASP A 8 3.53 6.89 8.41
N ILE A 9 3.15 6.34 9.57
CA ILE A 9 4.01 5.44 10.35
C ILE A 9 4.33 4.18 9.55
N ILE A 10 3.34 3.61 8.87
CA ILE A 10 3.53 2.46 7.99
C ILE A 10 4.40 2.85 6.79
N ALA A 11 4.18 4.01 6.18
CA ALA A 11 5.04 4.51 5.10
C ALA A 11 6.49 4.62 5.54
N HIS A 12 6.75 5.28 6.67
CA HIS A 12 8.10 5.47 7.21
C HIS A 12 8.74 4.13 7.59
N GLY A 13 8.00 3.20 8.20
CA GLY A 13 8.51 1.85 8.50
C GLY A 13 8.87 1.05 7.23
N ILE A 14 8.12 1.23 6.13
CA ILE A 14 8.45 0.62 4.84
C ILE A 14 9.67 1.28 4.21
N ILE A 15 9.78 2.60 4.30
CA ILE A 15 10.87 3.38 3.72
C ILE A 15 12.19 3.10 4.46
N ASP A 16 12.17 3.03 5.79
CA ASP A 16 13.35 2.67 6.59
C ASP A 16 13.85 1.25 6.31
N MET A 17 12.96 0.32 5.93
CA MET A 17 13.38 -0.99 5.42
C MET A 17 13.87 -0.93 3.97
N SER A 18 13.43 0.05 3.16
CA SER A 18 13.68 0.06 1.72
C SER A 18 15.11 0.41 1.29
N ASP A 19 15.95 1.00 2.15
CA ASP A 19 17.36 1.26 1.84
C ASP A 19 18.15 -0.04 1.56
N ASP A 20 17.69 -1.19 2.09
CA ASP A 20 18.28 -2.51 1.85
C ASP A 20 17.46 -3.40 0.88
N TYR A 21 16.22 -3.02 0.54
CA TYR A 21 15.28 -3.91 -0.17
C TYR A 21 14.82 -3.40 -1.54
N SER A 22 14.92 -4.29 -2.55
CA SER A 22 14.46 -4.08 -3.93
C SER A 22 12.98 -3.62 -4.01
N PRO A 23 12.57 -2.83 -5.02
CA PRO A 23 11.18 -2.36 -5.22
C PRO A 23 10.09 -3.44 -5.14
N HIS A 24 10.46 -4.70 -5.37
CA HIS A 24 9.60 -5.88 -5.23
C HIS A 24 9.10 -6.10 -3.79
N VAL A 25 9.94 -5.81 -2.78
CA VAL A 25 9.58 -5.96 -1.37
C VAL A 25 8.53 -4.91 -0.98
N LEU A 26 8.68 -3.68 -1.44
CA LEU A 26 7.66 -2.64 -1.24
C LEU A 26 6.32 -3.02 -1.86
N LEU A 27 6.31 -3.63 -3.05
CA LEU A 27 5.08 -4.13 -3.66
C LEU A 27 4.41 -5.20 -2.78
N ALA A 28 5.19 -6.12 -2.22
CA ALA A 28 4.68 -7.16 -1.32
C ALA A 28 4.09 -6.55 -0.03
N VAL A 29 4.78 -5.57 0.57
CA VAL A 29 4.28 -4.91 1.79
C VAL A 29 3.01 -4.11 1.50
N LEU A 30 2.98 -3.36 0.40
CA LEU A 30 1.80 -2.62 -0.02
C LEU A 30 0.60 -3.55 -0.26
N PHE A 31 0.84 -4.72 -0.85
CA PHE A 31 -0.18 -5.76 -1.02
C PHE A 31 -0.76 -6.20 0.32
N ILE A 32 0.10 -6.57 1.28
CA ILE A 32 -0.33 -7.05 2.61
C ILE A 32 -1.14 -5.99 3.34
N ILE A 33 -0.69 -4.74 3.34
CA ILE A 33 -1.40 -3.65 4.02
C ILE A 33 -2.76 -3.39 3.38
N THR A 34 -2.81 -3.34 2.05
CA THR A 34 -4.07 -3.11 1.32
C THR A 34 -5.06 -4.24 1.59
N ASN A 35 -4.60 -5.48 1.60
CA ASN A 35 -5.42 -6.64 1.90
C ASN A 35 -5.86 -6.68 3.37
N LEU A 36 -5.01 -6.27 4.31
CA LEU A 36 -5.42 -6.16 5.73
C LEU A 36 -6.49 -5.07 5.91
N PHE A 37 -6.40 -3.97 5.16
CA PHE A 37 -7.41 -2.92 5.20
C PHE A 37 -8.74 -3.38 4.58
N THR A 38 -8.74 -4.23 3.55
CA THR A 38 -10.01 -4.74 2.97
C THR A 38 -10.80 -5.62 3.93
N GLU A 39 -10.12 -6.22 4.91
CA GLU A 39 -10.77 -7.00 5.96
C GLU A 39 -11.40 -6.12 7.07
N LEU A 40 -11.02 -4.84 7.15
CA LEU A 40 -11.52 -3.89 8.15
C LEU A 40 -12.54 -2.88 7.61
N ILE A 41 -12.44 -2.55 6.32
CA ILE A 41 -13.25 -1.56 5.62
C ILE A 41 -13.60 -2.04 4.21
N THR A 42 -14.40 -1.27 3.45
CA THR A 42 -14.73 -1.67 2.07
C THR A 42 -13.51 -1.64 1.15
N ASN A 43 -13.45 -2.57 0.19
CA ASN A 43 -12.37 -2.68 -0.80
C ASN A 43 -12.04 -1.33 -1.48
N ASN A 44 -13.07 -0.59 -1.87
CA ASN A 44 -12.90 0.73 -2.50
C ASN A 44 -12.31 1.77 -1.54
N ALA A 45 -12.68 1.74 -0.26
CA ALA A 45 -12.12 2.64 0.74
C ALA A 45 -10.65 2.28 1.04
N ALA A 46 -10.32 0.99 1.13
CA ALA A 46 -8.94 0.54 1.29
C ALA A 46 -8.05 0.94 0.10
N ALA A 47 -8.53 0.75 -1.13
CA ALA A 47 -7.82 1.19 -2.33
C ALA A 47 -7.61 2.71 -2.36
N ALA A 48 -8.63 3.49 -1.98
CA ALA A 48 -8.52 4.95 -1.91
C ALA A 48 -7.51 5.44 -0.86
N LEU A 49 -7.35 4.70 0.24
CA LEU A 49 -6.33 4.98 1.27
C LEU A 49 -4.92 4.57 0.84
N ALA A 50 -4.77 3.45 0.13
CA ALA A 50 -3.48 2.96 -0.35
C ALA A 50 -2.92 3.77 -1.53
N PHE A 51 -3.78 4.44 -2.30
CA PHE A 51 -3.40 5.22 -3.47
C PHE A 51 -2.38 6.35 -3.18
N PRO A 52 -2.61 7.27 -2.23
CA PRO A 52 -1.64 8.32 -1.89
C PRO A 52 -0.32 7.73 -1.35
N LEU A 53 -0.38 6.60 -0.65
CA LEU A 53 0.80 5.89 -0.15
C LEU A 53 1.67 5.38 -1.32
N ALA A 54 1.07 4.67 -2.27
CA ALA A 54 1.75 4.18 -3.47
C ALA A 54 2.36 5.30 -4.32
N LEU A 55 1.65 6.43 -4.45
CA LEU A 55 2.16 7.59 -5.18
C LEU A 55 3.37 8.22 -4.46
N SER A 56 3.31 8.33 -3.13
CA SER A 56 4.45 8.84 -2.34
C SER A 56 5.66 7.91 -2.43
N LEU A 57 5.46 6.60 -2.29
CA LEU A 57 6.53 5.59 -2.35
C LEU A 57 7.22 5.55 -3.73
N SER A 58 6.44 5.53 -4.81
CA SER A 58 7.00 5.53 -6.18
C SER A 58 7.78 6.80 -6.50
N ASN A 59 7.31 7.96 -6.04
CA ASN A 59 8.04 9.23 -6.19
C ASN A 59 9.35 9.23 -5.39
N GLN A 60 9.35 8.72 -4.16
CA GLN A 60 10.57 8.62 -3.33
C GLN A 60 11.59 7.65 -3.92
N LEU A 61 11.14 6.55 -4.50
CA LEU A 61 12.00 5.55 -5.15
C LEU A 61 12.43 5.94 -6.58
N GLY A 62 11.86 7.01 -7.15
CA GLY A 62 12.13 7.42 -8.53
C GLY A 62 11.68 6.40 -9.60
N VAL A 63 10.70 5.55 -9.28
CA VAL A 63 10.17 4.50 -10.18
C VAL A 63 8.76 4.83 -10.65
N SER A 64 8.29 4.11 -11.68
CA SER A 64 6.91 4.26 -12.15
C SER A 64 5.90 3.88 -11.05
N PRO A 65 4.83 4.67 -10.83
CA PRO A 65 3.76 4.35 -9.87
C PRO A 65 2.85 3.20 -10.35
N MET A 66 2.86 2.91 -11.65
CA MET A 66 1.92 1.97 -12.29
C MET A 66 1.89 0.58 -11.63
N PRO A 67 3.04 -0.06 -11.32
CA PRO A 67 3.06 -1.37 -10.65
C PRO A 67 2.40 -1.36 -9.26
N PHE A 68 2.56 -0.28 -8.51
CA PHE A 68 1.97 -0.14 -7.17
C PHE A 68 0.45 -0.03 -7.25
N PHE A 69 -0.08 0.71 -8.23
CA PHE A 69 -1.52 0.82 -8.44
C PHE A 69 -2.14 -0.52 -8.87
N VAL A 70 -1.47 -1.25 -9.76
CA VAL A 70 -1.92 -2.59 -10.17
C VAL A 70 -1.97 -3.53 -8.96
N VAL A 71 -0.93 -3.51 -8.11
CA VAL A 71 -0.91 -4.28 -6.87
C VAL A 71 -2.06 -3.91 -5.92
N ILE A 72 -2.35 -2.63 -5.74
CA ILE A 72 -3.49 -2.18 -4.92
C ILE A 72 -4.80 -2.74 -5.46
N CYS A 73 -5.04 -2.67 -6.77
CA CYS A 73 -6.26 -3.19 -7.38
C CYS A 73 -6.42 -4.70 -7.18
N ILE A 74 -5.32 -5.46 -7.29
CA ILE A 74 -5.32 -6.90 -7.05
C ILE A 74 -5.58 -7.17 -5.55
N ALA A 75 -4.83 -6.52 -4.65
CA ALA A 75 -4.95 -6.70 -3.21
C ALA A 75 -6.36 -6.37 -2.69
N ALA A 76 -6.94 -5.28 -3.20
CA ALA A 76 -8.29 -4.86 -2.86
C ALA A 76 -9.36 -5.82 -3.36
N SER A 77 -9.09 -6.59 -4.42
CA SER A 77 -10.00 -7.61 -4.96
C SER A 77 -9.78 -8.98 -4.33
N ALA A 78 -8.68 -9.16 -3.59
CA ALA A 78 -8.30 -10.41 -2.95
C ALA A 78 -8.81 -10.55 -1.50
N SER A 79 -9.84 -9.80 -1.11
CA SER A 79 -10.52 -9.97 0.19
C SER A 79 -11.37 -11.24 0.15
N PHE A 80 -10.72 -12.38 0.26
CA PHE A 80 -11.36 -13.70 0.39
C PHE A 80 -11.48 -14.14 1.85
N SER A 81 -11.02 -13.33 2.81
CA SER A 81 -10.98 -13.70 4.23
C SER A 81 -12.20 -13.23 5.03
N THR A 82 -12.89 -12.17 4.63
CA THR A 82 -14.20 -11.80 5.20
C THR A 82 -15.35 -12.58 4.55
N PRO A 83 -16.27 -13.20 5.33
CA PRO A 83 -17.51 -13.79 4.82
C PRO A 83 -18.53 -12.77 4.31
#